data_AF-A0A6V3KWQ5-F1
#
_entry.id   AF-A0A6V3KWQ5-F1
#
_cell.length_a   1.000
_cell.length_b   1.000
_cell.length_c   1.000
_cell.angle_alpha   90.00
_cell.angle_beta   90.00
_cell.angle_gamma   90.00
#
_symmetry.space_group_name_H-M   'P 1'
#
loop_
_entity.id
_entity.type
_entity.pdbx_description
1 polymer ?
#
loop_
_entity_poly.entity_id
_entity_poly.type
_entity_poly.pdbx_seq_one_letter_code
_entity_poly.pdbx_strand_id
1 'polypeptide(L)'
;MPMRTRTRTHKRTHMPTHVCPQVEVINRMREKKAYLATLPEDTDEASLEKRKQMLAKQEKKEWKYREQEMLKEQDAKLRQLMEKLRERDAKAQDYLNRRLDKLKQAKLKIRNDQLSRIHHQRVKGFRKLGKEDPYLTNKKTKRDVIGEYADHESHVYAPVARVGRAPMKNHVVDYGIPLIQDFQGLMSLESRIPSELEAKIRKPKEKTTFKRREQIKKDHLEHVDRIIHGLDADPSETQMMQNMYKTLQPTIRPHTPEIGDDEKSEIRSATVMIQKLIRGRAVQNQMYEEKVRSLPLIRELRIKTEAPQKDPNVETEKHLAAGIDLISGSIISHTLAFMAKHMLQQRENKSVIDLAKEALSERSRREEEESTRRKSESAVFNKLDQATGMIVGVHQNTVDSFIDNLLTNAVDELAHDSASTAIQDQDGKVGKTSGENNRAIVSDLVRGFLIPEVERQRKKNALDMKDSRYTRAAHDAMVDTVKEIHSALVQAI
;
A
#
# COMPACT_ATOMS: atom_id res chain seq x y z
N MET A 1 78.70 -57.27 -14.03
CA MET A 1 77.37 -57.41 -13.38
C MET A 1 76.56 -56.13 -13.64
N PRO A 2 75.23 -56.22 -13.82
CA PRO A 2 74.60 -55.94 -15.12
C PRO A 2 74.12 -54.51 -15.37
N MET A 3 74.12 -54.15 -16.65
CA MET A 3 73.40 -53.03 -17.26
C MET A 3 71.89 -53.12 -16.97
N ARG A 4 71.32 -52.12 -16.30
CA ARG A 4 69.87 -51.91 -16.22
C ARG A 4 69.45 -50.88 -17.26
N THR A 5 68.98 -51.36 -18.41
CA THR A 5 68.24 -50.53 -19.37
C THR A 5 66.87 -50.20 -18.79
N ARG A 6 66.67 -48.93 -18.41
CA ARG A 6 65.34 -48.38 -18.10
C ARG A 6 64.60 -48.15 -19.41
N THR A 7 63.77 -49.11 -19.82
CA THR A 7 62.81 -48.92 -20.91
C THR A 7 61.70 -47.98 -20.43
N ARG A 8 61.78 -46.72 -20.87
CA ARG A 8 60.71 -45.74 -20.65
C ARG A 8 59.60 -46.05 -21.67
N THR A 9 58.63 -46.85 -21.26
CA THR A 9 57.42 -47.10 -22.06
C THR A 9 56.61 -45.80 -22.11
N HIS A 10 56.80 -45.02 -23.17
CA HIS A 10 55.85 -43.99 -23.54
C HIS A 10 54.56 -44.69 -23.94
N LYS A 11 53.64 -44.86 -22.97
CA LYS A 11 52.23 -45.06 -23.27
C LYS A 11 51.82 -43.86 -24.13
N ARG A 12 51.64 -44.10 -25.44
CA ARG A 12 50.93 -43.18 -26.33
C ARG A 12 49.52 -43.05 -25.75
N THR A 13 49.32 -42.05 -24.91
CA THR A 13 47.98 -41.52 -24.65
C THR A 13 47.48 -41.05 -26.00
N HIS A 14 46.60 -41.84 -26.62
CA HIS A 14 45.83 -41.39 -27.77
C HIS A 14 45.13 -40.10 -27.33
N MET A 15 45.63 -38.97 -27.80
CA MET A 15 44.85 -37.74 -27.77
C MET A 15 43.54 -38.06 -28.48
N PRO A 16 42.38 -37.72 -27.89
CA PRO A 16 41.12 -37.84 -28.60
C PRO A 16 41.30 -37.03 -29.88
N THR A 17 41.23 -37.71 -31.03
CA THR A 17 41.17 -37.03 -32.31
C THR A 17 39.97 -36.12 -32.22
N HIS A 18 40.20 -34.84 -31.97
CA HIS A 18 39.20 -33.82 -32.25
C HIS A 18 38.76 -34.12 -33.67
N VAL A 19 37.49 -34.50 -33.81
CA VAL A 19 36.91 -34.82 -35.10
C VAL A 19 36.92 -33.52 -35.87
N CYS A 20 38.01 -33.27 -36.60
CA CYS A 20 38.17 -32.06 -37.36
C CYS A 20 37.12 -32.12 -38.47
N PRO A 21 36.21 -31.14 -38.59
CA PRO A 21 35.19 -31.12 -39.65
C PRO A 21 35.80 -31.27 -41.05
N GLN A 22 37.04 -30.78 -41.22
CA GLN A 22 37.83 -30.94 -42.45
C GLN A 22 38.15 -32.40 -42.77
N VAL A 23 38.43 -33.24 -41.76
CA VAL A 23 38.71 -34.67 -41.96
C VAL A 23 37.44 -35.42 -42.36
N GLU A 24 36.29 -35.06 -41.81
CA GLU A 24 34.99 -35.62 -42.21
C GLU A 24 34.63 -35.24 -43.65
N VAL A 25 34.85 -33.98 -44.04
CA VAL A 25 34.66 -33.52 -45.42
C VAL A 25 35.59 -34.25 -46.39
N ILE A 26 36.87 -34.47 -46.01
CA ILE A 26 37.83 -35.21 -46.83
C ILE A 26 37.40 -36.67 -47.00
N ASN A 27 36.98 -37.34 -45.92
CA ASN A 27 36.51 -38.73 -45.98
C ASN A 27 35.24 -38.84 -46.84
N ARG A 28 34.28 -37.92 -46.71
CA ARG A 28 33.09 -37.85 -47.56
C ARG A 28 33.45 -37.70 -49.04
N MET A 29 34.40 -36.82 -49.36
CA MET A 29 34.85 -36.63 -50.76
C MET A 29 35.54 -37.87 -51.32
N ARG A 30 36.26 -38.64 -50.49
CA ARG A 30 36.84 -39.95 -50.87
C ARG A 30 35.77 -41.00 -51.09
N GLU A 31 34.79 -41.10 -50.19
CA GLU A 31 33.63 -42.00 -50.33
C GLU A 31 32.82 -41.69 -51.58
N LYS A 32 32.61 -40.39 -51.88
CA LYS A 32 31.95 -39.95 -53.11
C LYS A 32 32.75 -40.36 -54.34
N LYS A 33 34.08 -40.18 -54.35
CA LYS A 33 34.94 -40.62 -55.46
C LYS A 33 34.90 -42.14 -55.65
N ALA A 34 34.97 -42.90 -54.56
CA ALA A 34 34.87 -44.36 -54.61
C ALA A 34 33.50 -44.80 -55.14
N TYR A 35 32.41 -44.14 -54.70
CA TYR A 35 31.06 -44.40 -55.20
C TYR A 35 30.93 -44.10 -56.69
N LEU A 36 31.47 -42.97 -57.16
CA LEU A 36 31.48 -42.61 -58.58
C LEU A 36 32.27 -43.61 -59.45
N ALA A 37 33.31 -44.24 -58.90
CA ALA A 37 34.06 -45.29 -59.59
C ALA A 37 33.28 -46.62 -59.72
N THR A 38 32.24 -46.84 -58.90
CA THR A 38 31.39 -48.05 -58.95
C THR A 38 30.20 -47.95 -59.91
N LEU A 39 30.09 -46.86 -60.68
CA LEU A 39 28.97 -46.67 -61.61
C LEU A 39 29.07 -47.60 -62.83
N PRO A 40 27.95 -48.20 -63.29
CA PRO A 40 27.90 -48.97 -64.53
C PRO A 40 28.20 -48.11 -65.78
N GLU A 41 28.74 -48.74 -66.83
CA GLU A 41 29.02 -48.12 -68.13
C GLU A 41 27.73 -47.82 -68.93
N ASP A 42 27.78 -46.83 -69.83
CA ASP A 42 26.61 -46.25 -70.54
C ASP A 42 26.19 -47.02 -71.82
N THR A 43 26.55 -48.29 -71.94
CA THR A 43 26.35 -49.07 -73.18
C THR A 43 24.92 -49.55 -73.40
N ASP A 44 24.13 -49.78 -72.34
CA ASP A 44 22.74 -50.28 -72.41
C ASP A 44 21.73 -49.33 -71.72
N GLU A 45 20.48 -49.29 -72.20
CA GLU A 45 19.41 -48.47 -71.61
C GLU A 45 19.16 -48.83 -70.13
N ALA A 46 19.18 -50.13 -69.80
CA ALA A 46 19.00 -50.62 -68.44
C ALA A 46 20.18 -50.29 -67.51
N SER A 47 21.42 -50.21 -68.02
CA SER A 47 22.59 -49.79 -67.22
C SER A 47 22.56 -48.28 -66.97
N LEU A 48 22.10 -47.51 -67.94
CA LEU A 48 21.94 -46.05 -67.85
C LEU A 48 20.85 -45.65 -66.83
N GLU A 49 19.74 -46.36 -66.77
CA GLU A 49 18.72 -46.17 -65.74
C GLU A 49 19.26 -46.47 -64.33
N LYS A 50 19.99 -47.57 -64.17
CA LYS A 50 20.64 -47.92 -62.89
C LYS A 50 21.65 -46.86 -62.48
N ARG A 51 22.44 -46.32 -63.41
CA ARG A 51 23.38 -45.21 -63.17
C ARG A 51 22.66 -43.94 -62.71
N LYS A 52 21.57 -43.54 -63.38
CA LYS A 52 20.72 -42.40 -62.96
C LYS A 52 20.18 -42.58 -61.55
N GLN A 53 19.68 -43.78 -61.22
CA GLN A 53 19.17 -44.08 -59.88
C GLN A 53 20.26 -44.01 -58.80
N MET A 54 21.47 -44.50 -59.10
CA MET A 54 22.62 -44.45 -58.19
C MET A 54 23.08 -43.00 -57.96
N LEU A 55 23.14 -42.18 -59.01
CA LEU A 55 23.44 -40.75 -58.90
C LEU A 55 22.39 -40.01 -58.07
N ALA A 56 21.11 -40.20 -58.35
CA ALA A 56 20.02 -39.58 -57.60
C ALA A 56 20.02 -39.99 -56.12
N LYS A 57 20.37 -41.25 -55.80
CA LYS A 57 20.53 -41.71 -54.41
C LYS A 57 21.70 -41.00 -53.71
N GLN A 58 22.81 -40.79 -54.39
CA GLN A 58 23.97 -40.09 -53.84
C GLN A 58 23.70 -38.59 -53.66
N GLU A 59 23.01 -37.95 -54.60
CA GLU A 59 22.57 -36.56 -54.47
C GLU A 59 21.65 -36.37 -53.27
N LYS A 60 20.67 -37.26 -53.07
CA LYS A 60 19.79 -37.24 -51.89
C LYS A 60 20.58 -37.37 -50.59
N LYS A 61 21.63 -38.20 -50.54
CA LYS A 61 22.51 -38.31 -49.35
C LYS A 61 23.28 -37.01 -49.08
N GLU A 62 23.83 -36.39 -50.12
CA GLU A 62 24.54 -35.10 -50.02
C GLU A 62 23.60 -33.96 -49.61
N TRP A 63 22.37 -33.96 -50.12
CA TRP A 63 21.34 -32.99 -49.72
C TRP A 63 20.96 -33.15 -48.26
N LYS A 64 20.72 -34.39 -47.80
CA LYS A 64 20.45 -34.67 -46.38
C LYS A 64 21.57 -34.22 -45.46
N TYR A 65 22.84 -34.42 -45.87
CA TYR A 65 23.97 -33.94 -45.09
C TYR A 65 24.00 -32.41 -44.99
N ARG A 66 23.79 -31.70 -46.11
CA ARG A 66 23.71 -30.23 -46.11
C ARG A 66 22.55 -29.73 -45.26
N GLU A 67 21.40 -30.38 -45.34
CA GLU A 67 20.23 -30.06 -44.52
C GLU A 67 20.52 -30.23 -43.03
N GLN A 68 21.23 -31.29 -42.64
CA GLN A 68 21.67 -31.50 -41.26
C GLN A 68 22.65 -30.42 -40.77
N GLU A 69 23.62 -30.02 -41.61
CA GLU A 69 24.54 -28.93 -41.26
C GLU A 69 23.80 -27.59 -41.11
N MET A 70 22.87 -27.29 -42.03
CA MET A 70 22.01 -26.11 -41.93
C MET A 70 21.17 -26.12 -40.66
N LEU A 71 20.61 -27.27 -40.28
CA LEU A 71 19.87 -27.43 -39.02
C LEU A 71 20.77 -27.21 -37.80
N LYS A 72 22.00 -27.75 -37.77
CA LYS A 72 22.95 -27.52 -36.67
C LYS A 72 23.28 -26.03 -36.52
N GLU A 73 23.51 -25.32 -37.62
CA GLU A 73 23.76 -23.87 -37.60
C GLU A 73 22.54 -23.09 -37.12
N GLN A 74 21.34 -23.46 -37.58
CA GLN A 74 20.08 -22.84 -37.16
C GLN A 74 19.81 -23.08 -35.67
N ASP A 75 20.03 -24.30 -35.18
CA ASP A 75 19.90 -24.65 -33.76
C ASP A 75 20.89 -23.85 -32.91
N ALA A 76 22.13 -23.68 -33.37
CA ALA A 76 23.12 -22.86 -32.68
C ALA A 76 22.69 -21.39 -32.59
N LYS A 77 22.17 -20.82 -33.69
CA LYS A 77 21.60 -19.46 -33.72
C LYS A 77 20.38 -19.34 -32.81
N LEU A 78 19.50 -20.34 -32.81
CA LEU A 78 18.29 -20.37 -32.00
C LEU A 78 18.64 -20.43 -30.51
N ARG A 79 19.64 -21.22 -30.12
CA ARG A 79 20.15 -21.24 -28.73
C ARG A 79 20.66 -19.88 -28.28
N GLN A 80 21.45 -19.19 -29.11
CA GLN A 80 21.93 -17.84 -28.79
C GLN A 80 20.77 -16.84 -28.65
N LEU A 81 19.73 -16.94 -29.50
CA LEU A 81 18.55 -16.10 -29.39
C LEU A 81 17.76 -16.39 -28.11
N MET A 82 17.57 -17.66 -27.75
CA MET A 82 16.92 -18.06 -26.50
C MET A 82 17.67 -17.54 -25.28
N GLU A 83 19.00 -17.60 -25.29
CA GLU A 83 19.84 -17.06 -24.21
C GLU A 83 19.66 -15.55 -24.08
N LYS A 84 19.72 -14.80 -25.18
CA LYS A 84 19.45 -13.35 -25.19
C LYS A 84 18.04 -13.01 -24.71
N LEU A 85 17.04 -13.81 -25.07
CA LEU A 85 15.67 -13.63 -24.57
C LEU A 85 15.59 -13.85 -23.06
N ARG A 86 16.22 -14.91 -22.55
CA ARG A 86 16.30 -15.18 -21.10
C ARG A 86 16.98 -14.05 -20.36
N GLU A 87 18.09 -13.51 -20.88
CA GLU A 87 18.76 -12.35 -20.29
C GLU A 87 17.85 -11.11 -20.25
N ARG A 88 17.12 -10.86 -21.34
CA ARG A 88 16.16 -9.74 -21.41
C ARG A 88 15.06 -9.90 -20.37
N ASP A 89 14.50 -11.10 -20.25
CA ASP A 89 13.43 -11.40 -19.29
C ASP A 89 13.92 -11.34 -17.84
N ALA A 90 15.12 -11.85 -17.57
CA ALA A 90 15.76 -11.72 -16.25
C ALA A 90 15.97 -10.25 -15.86
N LYS A 91 16.49 -9.42 -16.78
CA LYS A 91 16.64 -7.97 -16.55
C LYS A 91 15.29 -7.28 -16.30
N ALA A 92 14.24 -7.67 -17.02
CA ALA A 92 12.90 -7.15 -16.82
C ALA A 92 12.34 -7.55 -15.44
N GLN A 93 12.51 -8.81 -15.04
CA GLN A 93 12.11 -9.30 -13.72
C GLN A 93 12.87 -8.57 -12.59
N ASP A 94 14.18 -8.38 -12.73
CA ASP A 94 14.99 -7.64 -11.76
C ASP A 94 14.51 -6.20 -11.59
N TYR A 95 14.17 -5.52 -12.70
CA TYR A 95 13.62 -4.18 -12.65
C TYR A 95 12.28 -4.13 -11.90
N LEU A 96 11.39 -5.09 -12.19
CA LEU A 96 10.09 -5.21 -11.51
C LEU A 96 10.27 -5.51 -10.02
N ASN A 97 11.17 -6.42 -9.66
CA ASN A 97 11.49 -6.76 -8.27
C ASN A 97 12.00 -5.54 -7.50
N ARG A 98 12.94 -4.78 -8.07
CA ARG A 98 13.43 -3.53 -7.46
C ARG A 98 12.31 -2.50 -7.26
N ARG A 99 11.38 -2.39 -8.21
CA ARG A 99 10.22 -1.50 -8.10
C ARG A 99 9.27 -1.97 -6.99
N LEU A 100 9.00 -3.27 -6.90
CA LEU A 100 8.18 -3.87 -5.85
C LEU A 100 8.81 -3.68 -4.48
N ASP A 101 10.13 -3.86 -4.35
CA ASP A 101 10.85 -3.63 -3.09
C ASP A 101 10.77 -2.19 -2.63
N LYS A 102 10.91 -1.22 -3.54
CA LYS A 102 10.73 0.21 -3.21
C LYS A 102 9.31 0.49 -2.68
N LEU A 103 8.29 -0.06 -3.35
CA LEU A 103 6.90 0.08 -2.89
C LEU A 103 6.68 -0.58 -1.53
N LYS A 104 7.22 -1.78 -1.34
CA LYS A 104 7.16 -2.52 -0.07
C LYS A 104 7.83 -1.73 1.05
N GLN A 105 9.03 -1.19 0.82
CA GLN A 105 9.74 -0.36 1.79
C GLN A 105 8.96 0.90 2.16
N ALA A 106 8.36 1.59 1.17
CA ALA A 106 7.52 2.76 1.44
C ALA A 106 6.31 2.41 2.31
N LYS A 107 5.61 1.30 2.01
CA LYS A 107 4.48 0.82 2.82
C LYS A 107 4.90 0.37 4.22
N LEU A 108 6.07 -0.27 4.35
CA LEU A 108 6.63 -0.66 5.65
C LEU A 108 6.97 0.55 6.51
N LYS A 109 7.52 1.62 5.93
CA LYS A 109 7.79 2.88 6.66
C LYS A 109 6.50 3.46 7.24
N ILE A 110 5.46 3.58 6.42
CA ILE A 110 4.14 4.09 6.88
C ILE A 110 3.59 3.23 8.01
N ARG A 111 3.66 1.90 7.89
CA ARG A 111 3.24 0.97 8.95
C ARG A 111 4.07 1.17 10.22
N ASN A 112 5.39 1.29 10.11
CA ASN A 112 6.28 1.46 11.25
C ASN A 112 6.04 2.79 11.97
N ASP A 113 5.75 3.87 11.24
CA ASP A 113 5.38 5.16 11.82
C ASP A 113 4.07 5.07 12.60
N GLN A 114 3.08 4.35 12.06
CA GLN A 114 1.83 4.06 12.77
C GLN A 114 2.07 3.23 14.04
N LEU A 115 2.88 2.17 13.96
CA LEU A 115 3.26 1.35 15.10
C LEU A 115 4.00 2.18 16.16
N SER A 116 4.87 3.10 15.74
CA SER A 116 5.57 4.02 16.64
C SER A 116 4.57 4.93 17.35
N ARG A 117 3.58 5.51 16.65
CA ARG A 117 2.52 6.33 17.28
C ARG A 117 1.71 5.53 18.30
N ILE A 118 1.32 4.30 17.96
CA ILE A 118 0.62 3.39 18.88
C ILE A 118 1.49 3.07 20.09
N HIS A 119 2.79 2.82 19.89
CA HIS A 119 3.73 2.55 20.97
C HIS A 119 3.85 3.76 21.92
N HIS A 120 3.98 4.98 21.39
CA HIS A 120 4.01 6.20 22.19
C HIS A 120 2.71 6.40 22.99
N GLN A 121 1.55 6.14 22.37
CA GLN A 121 0.26 6.17 23.06
C GLN A 121 0.18 5.11 24.16
N ARG A 122 0.67 3.90 23.89
CA ARG A 122 0.74 2.79 24.86
C ARG A 122 1.61 3.16 26.05
N VAL A 123 2.82 3.65 25.82
CA VAL A 123 3.75 4.10 26.87
C VAL A 123 3.15 5.27 27.67
N LYS A 124 2.51 6.23 27.00
CA LYS A 124 1.80 7.33 27.67
C LYS A 124 0.64 6.82 28.52
N GLY A 125 -0.09 5.81 28.04
CA GLY A 125 -1.17 5.13 28.76
C GLY A 125 -0.66 4.45 30.02
N PHE A 126 0.36 3.59 29.90
CA PHE A 126 1.00 2.95 31.05
C PHE A 126 1.54 3.95 32.06
N ARG A 127 2.21 5.02 31.60
CA ARG A 127 2.71 6.08 32.48
C ARG A 127 1.60 6.82 33.21
N LYS A 128 0.43 7.00 32.59
CA LYS A 128 -0.74 7.60 33.25
C LYS A 128 -1.31 6.63 34.28
N LEU A 129 -1.57 5.38 33.90
CA LEU A 129 -2.09 4.36 34.81
C LEU A 129 -1.21 4.20 36.06
N GLY A 130 0.11 4.07 35.90
CA GLY A 130 1.04 3.98 37.04
C GLY A 130 1.07 5.24 37.93
N LYS A 131 0.62 6.40 37.43
CA LYS A 131 0.41 7.60 38.25
C LYS A 131 -0.96 7.63 38.92
N GLU A 132 -1.98 7.00 38.35
CA GLU A 132 -3.34 6.92 38.90
C GLU A 132 -3.50 5.84 39.99
N ASP A 133 -2.66 4.79 39.98
CA ASP A 133 -2.63 3.73 41.00
C ASP A 133 -2.60 4.24 42.45
N PRO A 134 -1.80 5.27 42.84
CA PRO A 134 -1.87 5.84 44.18
C PRO A 134 -3.14 6.67 44.47
N TYR A 135 -3.89 7.11 43.45
CA TYR A 135 -5.14 7.88 43.62
C TYR A 135 -6.37 6.98 43.81
N LEU A 136 -6.33 5.73 43.34
CA LEU A 136 -7.40 4.74 43.57
C LEU A 136 -7.53 4.34 45.05
N THR A 137 -6.46 4.48 45.83
CA THR A 137 -6.46 4.20 47.29
C THR A 137 -6.82 5.41 48.16
N ASN A 138 -7.15 6.59 47.59
CA ASN A 138 -7.13 7.82 48.37
C ASN A 138 -8.38 8.10 49.23
N LYS A 139 -8.24 7.80 50.52
CA LYS A 139 -8.68 8.72 51.59
C LYS A 139 -7.97 10.06 51.39
N LYS A 140 -8.68 11.19 51.51
CA LYS A 140 -8.07 12.54 51.45
C LYS A 140 -7.06 12.69 52.60
N THR A 141 -5.79 12.43 52.34
CA THR A 141 -4.71 12.67 53.30
C THR A 141 -4.37 14.15 53.33
N LYS A 142 -3.98 14.64 54.52
CA LYS A 142 -3.46 16.00 54.66
C LYS A 142 -2.10 16.09 53.95
N ARG A 143 -1.76 17.28 53.44
CA ARG A 143 -0.47 17.55 52.79
C ARG A 143 0.69 17.17 53.71
N ASP A 144 1.56 16.28 53.24
CA ASP A 144 2.77 15.88 53.97
C ASP A 144 3.92 16.84 53.64
N VAL A 145 4.08 17.86 54.49
CA VAL A 145 5.12 18.88 54.31
C VAL A 145 6.52 18.27 54.47
N ILE A 146 6.69 17.27 55.33
CA ILE A 146 8.01 16.69 55.57
C ILE A 146 8.44 15.86 54.37
N GLY A 147 7.53 15.04 53.82
CA GLY A 147 7.78 14.30 52.57
C GLY A 147 8.10 15.22 51.39
N GLU A 148 7.35 16.33 51.24
CA GLU A 148 7.63 17.31 50.17
C GLU A 148 9.01 17.96 50.29
N TYR A 149 9.52 18.23 51.49
CA TYR A 149 10.87 18.80 51.65
C TYR A 149 11.98 17.74 51.63
N ALA A 150 11.66 16.45 51.80
CA ALA A 150 12.62 15.37 51.59
C ALA A 150 12.88 15.12 50.09
N ASP A 151 11.83 15.22 49.26
CA ASP A 151 11.91 15.04 47.82
C ASP A 151 12.32 16.34 47.10
N HIS A 152 13.52 16.37 46.54
CA HIS A 152 14.04 17.55 45.83
C HIS A 152 13.33 17.80 44.48
N GLU A 153 12.65 16.78 43.94
CA GLU A 153 11.78 16.92 42.76
C GLU A 153 10.38 17.46 43.11
N SER A 154 10.10 17.69 44.40
CA SER A 154 8.79 18.18 44.82
C SER A 154 8.54 19.60 44.31
N HIS A 155 7.26 19.99 44.36
CA HIS A 155 6.83 21.33 43.96
C HIS A 155 7.51 22.46 44.78
N VAL A 156 7.99 22.17 45.99
CA VAL A 156 8.65 23.18 46.85
C VAL A 156 9.97 23.63 46.25
N TYR A 157 10.78 22.68 45.77
CA TYR A 157 12.12 22.94 45.21
C TYR A 157 12.10 23.11 43.69
N ALA A 158 11.27 22.35 42.98
CA ALA A 158 11.13 22.38 41.53
C ALA A 158 9.68 22.74 41.11
N PRO A 159 9.27 24.01 41.29
CA PRO A 159 7.92 24.44 40.99
C PRO A 159 7.59 24.35 39.50
N VAL A 160 6.44 23.75 39.17
CA VAL A 160 5.98 23.59 37.79
C VAL A 160 5.20 24.82 37.35
N ALA A 161 5.60 25.46 36.23
CA ALA A 161 5.02 26.70 35.74
C ALA A 161 3.48 26.68 35.56
N ARG A 162 2.89 25.51 35.26
CA ARG A 162 1.43 25.34 35.14
C ARG A 162 0.66 25.68 36.42
N VAL A 163 1.27 25.48 37.60
CA VAL A 163 0.64 25.77 38.90
C VAL A 163 0.65 27.27 39.20
N GLY A 164 1.31 28.09 38.37
CA GLY A 164 1.37 29.54 38.53
C GLY A 164 2.21 30.02 39.71
N ARG A 165 2.68 29.11 40.58
CA ARG A 165 3.73 29.36 41.56
C ARG A 165 5.09 29.23 40.90
N ALA A 166 5.46 30.15 40.04
CA ALA A 166 6.86 30.53 40.08
C ALA A 166 7.06 31.17 41.47
N PRO A 167 8.04 30.77 42.30
CA PRO A 167 8.59 31.73 43.22
C PRO A 167 8.99 32.85 42.28
N MET A 168 8.22 33.94 42.30
CA MET A 168 8.71 35.22 41.79
C MET A 168 10.12 35.24 42.34
N LYS A 169 11.16 35.27 41.47
CA LYS A 169 12.47 35.76 41.88
C LYS A 169 12.13 36.87 42.82
N ASN A 170 12.36 36.69 44.13
CA ASN A 170 11.95 37.65 45.12
C ASN A 170 12.35 38.95 44.47
N HIS A 171 11.38 39.85 44.18
CA HIS A 171 11.79 41.22 43.89
C HIS A 171 12.74 41.47 45.04
N VAL A 172 14.02 41.63 44.74
CA VAL A 172 15.00 41.86 45.77
C VAL A 172 14.50 43.17 46.31
N VAL A 173 13.69 43.08 47.37
CA VAL A 173 13.39 44.20 48.20
C VAL A 173 14.73 44.33 48.87
N ASP A 174 15.63 45.04 48.18
CA ASP A 174 16.76 45.64 48.80
C ASP A 174 16.09 46.50 49.85
N TYR A 175 16.02 45.95 51.07
CA TYR A 175 16.08 46.77 52.25
C TYR A 175 17.47 47.40 52.20
N GLY A 176 17.71 48.26 51.22
CA GLY A 176 18.72 49.28 51.31
C GLY A 176 18.25 50.05 52.52
N ILE A 177 18.81 49.71 53.67
CA ILE A 177 18.62 50.46 54.89
C ILE A 177 19.86 51.34 54.97
N PRO A 178 19.92 52.48 54.24
CA PRO A 178 20.97 53.47 54.46
C PRO A 178 20.89 54.04 55.90
N LEU A 179 19.78 53.84 56.61
CA LEU A 179 19.59 54.32 57.98
C LEU A 179 20.46 53.61 59.05
N ILE A 180 21.09 52.47 58.76
CA ILE A 180 21.98 51.80 59.76
C ILE A 180 23.43 52.30 59.64
N GLN A 181 23.82 52.83 58.47
CA GLN A 181 25.19 53.27 58.23
C GLN A 181 25.47 54.66 58.84
N ASP A 182 24.45 55.51 58.94
CA ASP A 182 24.54 56.82 59.58
C ASP A 182 24.05 56.78 61.04
N PHE A 183 24.82 57.38 61.95
CA PHE A 183 24.48 57.45 63.39
C PHE A 183 23.12 58.12 63.65
N GLN A 184 22.75 59.14 62.87
CA GLN A 184 21.43 59.76 62.97
C GLN A 184 20.29 58.82 62.57
N GLY A 185 20.53 57.91 61.62
CA GLY A 185 19.56 56.90 61.22
C GLY A 185 19.34 55.85 62.32
N LEU A 186 20.40 55.45 63.03
CA LEU A 186 20.32 54.57 64.19
C LEU A 186 19.52 55.18 65.34
N MET A 187 19.74 56.46 65.67
CA MET A 187 18.95 57.19 66.68
C MET A 187 17.47 57.33 66.27
N SER A 188 17.18 57.60 65.00
CA SER A 188 15.79 57.63 64.52
C SER A 188 15.14 56.25 64.59
N LEU A 189 15.90 55.17 64.41
CA LEU A 189 15.41 53.81 64.53
C LEU A 189 15.14 53.44 65.99
N GLU A 190 16.06 53.74 66.90
CA GLU A 190 15.90 53.53 68.33
C GLU A 190 14.66 54.25 68.88
N SER A 191 14.46 55.52 68.49
CA SER A 191 13.27 56.28 68.92
C SER A 191 11.95 55.74 68.35
N ARG A 192 11.99 55.01 67.22
CA ARG A 192 10.80 54.45 66.56
C ARG A 192 10.52 53.01 66.94
N ILE A 193 11.50 52.26 67.44
CA ILE A 193 11.27 50.95 68.02
C ILE A 193 10.64 51.20 69.40
N PRO A 194 9.36 50.87 69.60
CA PRO A 194 8.77 51.04 70.92
C PRO A 194 9.49 50.13 71.92
N SER A 195 9.56 50.57 73.18
CA SER A 195 10.06 49.76 74.32
C SER A 195 9.28 48.45 74.55
N GLU A 196 8.25 48.16 73.75
CA GLU A 196 7.41 46.97 73.81
C GLU A 196 8.04 45.69 73.21
N LEU A 197 9.37 45.64 73.09
CA LEU A 197 10.10 44.38 72.91
C LEU A 197 10.12 43.51 74.18
N GLU A 198 9.32 43.84 75.20
CA GLU A 198 8.90 42.86 76.19
C GLU A 198 8.02 41.82 75.50
N ALA A 199 8.49 40.57 75.46
CA ALA A 199 7.78 39.46 74.83
C ALA A 199 6.34 39.35 75.37
N LYS A 200 5.37 39.86 74.61
CA LYS A 200 3.95 39.59 74.85
C LYS A 200 3.70 38.12 74.56
N ILE A 201 3.91 37.25 75.56
CA ILE A 201 3.51 35.84 75.53
C ILE A 201 1.98 35.81 75.40
N ARG A 202 1.48 35.80 74.17
CA ARG A 202 0.05 35.62 73.91
C ARG A 202 -0.29 34.17 74.21
N LYS A 203 -0.87 33.91 75.39
CA LYS A 203 -1.52 32.62 75.68
C LYS A 203 -2.58 32.37 74.58
N PRO A 204 -2.63 31.17 73.99
CA PRO A 204 -3.59 30.87 72.92
C PRO A 204 -5.02 31.11 73.43
N LYS A 205 -5.85 31.78 72.63
CA LYS A 205 -7.26 32.03 72.95
C LYS A 205 -7.95 30.70 73.22
N GLU A 206 -8.46 30.52 74.43
CA GLU A 206 -9.19 29.32 74.82
C GLU A 206 -10.42 29.14 73.92
N LYS A 207 -10.55 27.95 73.32
CA LYS A 207 -11.69 27.60 72.49
C LYS A 207 -12.93 27.55 73.39
N THR A 208 -14.02 28.18 72.96
CA THR A 208 -15.31 28.31 73.67
C THR A 208 -15.96 26.99 74.10
N THR A 209 -15.42 25.84 73.67
CA THR A 209 -15.80 24.50 74.13
C THR A 209 -15.45 24.24 75.59
N PHE A 210 -14.50 24.98 76.18
CA PHE A 210 -14.19 24.86 77.62
C PHE A 210 -15.34 25.34 78.51
N LYS A 211 -16.14 26.31 78.07
CA LYS A 211 -17.28 26.83 78.86
C LYS A 211 -18.34 25.77 79.15
N ARG A 212 -18.59 24.84 78.22
CA ARG A 212 -19.53 23.73 78.42
C ARG A 212 -18.99 22.70 79.42
N ARG A 213 -17.69 22.41 79.39
CA ARG A 213 -17.05 21.51 80.36
C ARG A 213 -17.01 22.14 81.75
N GLU A 214 -16.77 23.44 81.84
CA GLU A 214 -16.83 24.19 83.10
C GLU A 214 -18.26 24.28 83.64
N GLN A 215 -19.27 24.47 82.78
CA GLN A 215 -20.67 24.39 83.16
C GLN A 215 -21.04 22.99 83.67
N ILE A 216 -20.66 21.92 82.97
CA ILE A 216 -20.89 20.55 83.45
C ILE A 216 -20.22 20.30 84.80
N LYS A 217 -19.00 20.81 85.00
CA LYS A 217 -18.29 20.73 86.30
C LYS A 217 -19.01 21.53 87.37
N LYS A 218 -19.52 22.73 87.04
CA LYS A 218 -20.29 23.56 87.96
C LYS A 218 -21.60 22.88 88.33
N ASP A 219 -22.35 22.35 87.37
CA ASP A 219 -23.58 21.60 87.58
C ASP A 219 -23.34 20.34 88.43
N HIS A 220 -22.21 19.64 88.21
CA HIS A 220 -21.80 18.50 89.04
C HIS A 220 -21.43 18.91 90.46
N LEU A 221 -20.71 20.02 90.63
CA LEU A 221 -20.39 20.55 91.96
C LEU A 221 -21.66 21.01 92.68
N GLU A 222 -22.59 21.67 92.00
CA GLU A 222 -23.90 22.07 92.54
C GLU A 222 -24.79 20.85 92.88
N HIS A 223 -24.67 19.75 92.14
CA HIS A 223 -25.35 18.49 92.48
C HIS A 223 -24.71 17.79 93.69
N VAL A 224 -23.38 17.71 93.74
CA VAL A 224 -22.64 17.18 94.90
C VAL A 224 -22.90 18.02 96.14
N ASP A 225 -22.97 19.34 96.01
CA ASP A 225 -23.30 20.27 97.09
C ASP A 225 -24.73 20.02 97.62
N ARG A 226 -25.70 19.80 96.74
CA ARG A 226 -27.07 19.40 97.13
C ARG A 226 -27.14 18.05 97.83
N ILE A 227 -26.31 17.08 97.42
CA ILE A 227 -26.19 15.77 98.10
C ILE A 227 -25.56 15.94 99.48
N ILE A 228 -24.47 16.70 99.61
CA ILE A 228 -23.79 16.96 100.89
C ILE A 228 -24.73 17.67 101.88
N HIS A 229 -25.56 18.59 101.38
CA HIS A 229 -26.57 19.29 102.17
C HIS A 229 -27.87 18.49 102.38
N GLY A 230 -27.95 17.25 101.89
CA GLY A 230 -29.06 16.33 102.15
C GLY A 230 -30.39 16.69 101.48
N LEU A 231 -30.38 17.50 100.40
CA LEU A 231 -31.59 17.90 99.68
C LEU A 231 -32.01 16.93 98.57
N ASP A 232 -31.09 16.10 98.06
CA ASP A 232 -31.39 15.08 97.06
C ASP A 232 -31.51 13.72 97.77
N ALA A 233 -32.74 13.30 98.10
CA ALA A 233 -33.06 11.94 98.54
C ALA A 233 -33.10 11.00 97.32
N ASP A 234 -32.67 9.73 97.50
CA ASP A 234 -32.54 8.73 96.43
C ASP A 234 -33.75 8.73 95.45
N PRO A 235 -33.52 8.77 94.13
CA PRO A 235 -34.61 8.78 93.17
C PRO A 235 -35.36 7.45 93.23
N SER A 236 -36.67 7.50 93.46
CA SER A 236 -37.55 6.34 93.39
C SER A 236 -37.41 5.62 92.03
N GLU A 237 -37.30 4.30 92.04
CA GLU A 237 -37.16 3.40 90.86
C GLU A 237 -38.10 3.74 89.68
N THR A 238 -39.25 4.36 89.97
CA THR A 238 -40.24 4.82 88.99
C THR A 238 -39.71 5.82 87.96
N GLN A 239 -38.74 6.68 88.31
CA GLN A 239 -38.17 7.66 87.36
C GLN A 239 -37.14 7.05 86.40
N MET A 240 -36.43 5.99 86.81
CA MET A 240 -35.49 5.28 85.94
C MET A 240 -36.21 4.52 84.82
N MET A 241 -37.39 3.97 85.12
CA MET A 241 -38.21 3.24 84.14
C MET A 241 -38.83 4.15 83.07
N GLN A 242 -39.23 5.38 83.40
CA GLN A 242 -39.84 6.30 82.43
C GLN A 242 -38.86 6.81 81.35
N ASN A 243 -37.56 6.86 81.66
CA ASN A 243 -36.54 7.31 80.72
C ASN A 243 -36.12 6.25 79.69
N MET A 244 -36.40 4.96 79.96
CA MET A 244 -36.16 3.85 79.03
C MET A 244 -37.22 3.75 77.91
N TYR A 245 -38.45 4.25 78.15
CA TYR A 245 -39.58 4.13 77.21
C TYR A 245 -39.90 5.41 76.43
N LYS A 246 -39.03 6.42 76.45
CA LYS A 246 -39.20 7.64 75.64
C LYS A 246 -38.89 7.32 74.17
N THR A 247 -39.88 6.79 73.46
CA THR A 247 -39.85 6.60 72.01
C THR A 247 -39.73 7.95 71.32
N LEU A 248 -38.65 8.15 70.55
CA LEU A 248 -38.48 9.33 69.71
C LEU A 248 -39.53 9.30 68.60
N GLN A 249 -40.47 10.24 68.60
CA GLN A 249 -41.46 10.39 67.54
C GLN A 249 -40.75 10.72 66.20
N PRO A 250 -41.03 10.01 65.10
CA PRO A 250 -40.45 10.32 63.81
C PRO A 250 -40.97 11.67 63.31
N THR A 251 -40.09 12.51 62.78
CA THR A 251 -40.44 13.84 62.23
C THR A 251 -41.38 13.72 61.04
N ILE A 252 -42.60 14.27 61.15
CA ILE A 252 -43.57 14.34 60.07
C ILE A 252 -43.09 15.42 59.07
N ARG A 253 -42.87 15.02 57.81
CA ARG A 253 -42.54 15.96 56.73
C ARG A 253 -43.81 16.69 56.28
N PRO A 254 -43.75 17.98 55.92
CA PRO A 254 -44.92 18.68 55.39
C PRO A 254 -45.44 17.98 54.12
N HIS A 255 -46.75 18.07 53.87
CA HIS A 255 -47.37 17.51 52.68
C HIS A 255 -46.77 18.13 51.41
N THR A 256 -46.31 17.28 50.50
CA THR A 256 -45.73 17.67 49.21
C THR A 256 -46.79 18.40 48.39
N PRO A 257 -46.50 19.58 47.79
CA PRO A 257 -47.46 20.29 46.96
C PRO A 257 -47.86 19.45 45.74
N GLU A 258 -49.18 19.34 45.49
CA GLU A 258 -49.75 18.69 44.32
C GLU A 258 -49.55 19.60 43.10
N ILE A 259 -48.77 19.14 42.13
CA ILE A 259 -48.62 19.80 40.82
C ILE A 259 -49.80 19.32 39.96
N GLY A 260 -50.61 20.25 39.45
CA GLY A 260 -51.78 19.95 38.63
C GLY A 260 -51.45 19.14 37.37
N ASP A 261 -52.42 18.33 36.93
CA ASP A 261 -52.29 17.42 35.79
C ASP A 261 -52.15 18.16 34.47
N ASP A 262 -50.91 18.39 34.03
CA ASP A 262 -50.59 18.72 32.64
C ASP A 262 -50.79 17.47 31.77
N GLU A 263 -51.31 17.59 30.54
CA GLU A 263 -51.43 16.49 29.54
C GLU A 263 -50.08 15.78 29.25
N LYS A 264 -48.95 16.38 29.65
CA LYS A 264 -47.61 15.76 29.64
C LYS A 264 -47.40 14.74 30.76
N SER A 265 -48.38 14.54 31.64
CA SER A 265 -48.35 13.60 32.77
C SER A 265 -48.25 12.15 32.27
N GLU A 266 -48.91 11.79 31.18
CA GLU A 266 -48.82 10.45 30.60
C GLU A 266 -47.45 10.16 29.98
N ILE A 267 -46.86 11.14 29.30
CA ILE A 267 -45.52 11.02 28.73
C ILE A 267 -44.48 10.98 29.87
N ARG A 268 -44.66 11.78 30.92
CA ARG A 268 -43.81 11.74 32.12
C ARG A 268 -43.96 10.42 32.88
N SER A 269 -45.17 9.87 33.01
CA SER A 269 -45.40 8.60 33.68
C SER A 269 -44.84 7.43 32.87
N ALA A 270 -44.99 7.45 31.55
CA ALA A 270 -44.38 6.48 30.64
C ALA A 270 -42.85 6.54 30.67
N THR A 271 -42.25 7.73 30.65
CA THR A 271 -40.79 7.88 30.74
C THR A 271 -40.25 7.48 32.11
N VAL A 272 -40.96 7.80 33.20
CA VAL A 272 -40.62 7.32 34.56
C VAL A 272 -40.75 5.80 34.66
N MET A 273 -41.77 5.20 34.03
CA MET A 273 -41.94 3.75 33.97
C MET A 273 -40.78 3.09 33.22
N ILE A 274 -40.39 3.61 32.05
CA ILE A 274 -39.22 3.14 31.30
C ILE A 274 -37.94 3.30 32.13
N GLN A 275 -37.77 4.43 32.82
CA GLN A 275 -36.62 4.66 33.69
C GLN A 275 -36.57 3.67 34.86
N LYS A 276 -37.72 3.36 35.48
CA LYS A 276 -37.85 2.34 36.53
C LYS A 276 -37.55 0.94 36.00
N LEU A 277 -38.03 0.60 34.80
CA LEU A 277 -37.75 -0.69 34.16
C LEU A 277 -36.28 -0.85 33.80
N ILE A 278 -35.63 0.18 33.25
CA ILE A 278 -34.20 0.14 32.91
C ILE A 278 -33.36 0.02 34.18
N ARG A 279 -33.68 0.80 35.23
CA ARG A 279 -33.00 0.69 36.53
C ARG A 279 -33.23 -0.68 37.17
N GLY A 280 -34.45 -1.18 37.17
CA GLY A 280 -34.81 -2.50 37.69
C GLY A 280 -34.09 -3.62 36.93
N ARG A 281 -34.01 -3.52 35.59
CA ARG A 281 -33.29 -4.49 34.76
C ARG A 281 -31.78 -4.42 34.97
N ALA A 282 -31.22 -3.23 35.17
CA ALA A 282 -29.81 -3.07 35.52
C ALA A 282 -29.48 -3.70 36.88
N VAL A 283 -30.31 -3.48 37.90
CA VAL A 283 -30.16 -4.11 39.23
C VAL A 283 -30.35 -5.63 39.13
N GLN A 284 -31.33 -6.12 38.36
CA GLN A 284 -31.50 -7.55 38.12
C GLN A 284 -30.28 -8.15 37.42
N ASN A 285 -29.72 -7.49 36.41
CA ASN A 285 -28.51 -7.96 35.72
C ASN A 285 -27.30 -7.99 36.66
N GLN A 286 -27.11 -6.94 37.47
CA GLN A 286 -26.08 -6.92 38.52
C GLN A 286 -26.27 -8.06 39.51
N MET A 287 -27.51 -8.29 39.96
CA MET A 287 -27.84 -9.41 40.85
C MET A 287 -27.60 -10.78 40.19
N TYR A 288 -27.91 -10.94 38.90
CA TYR A 288 -27.62 -12.18 38.17
C TYR A 288 -26.12 -12.40 38.01
N GLU A 289 -25.34 -11.36 37.72
CA GLU A 289 -23.88 -11.43 37.69
C GLU A 289 -23.30 -11.79 39.06
N GLU A 290 -23.78 -11.15 40.13
CA GLU A 290 -23.37 -11.44 41.51
C GLU A 290 -23.78 -12.84 41.95
N LYS A 291 -24.98 -13.30 41.55
CA LYS A 291 -25.43 -14.67 41.76
C LYS A 291 -24.51 -15.65 41.03
N VAL A 292 -24.18 -15.40 39.77
CA VAL A 292 -23.26 -16.25 38.99
C VAL A 292 -21.86 -16.28 39.63
N ARG A 293 -21.36 -15.15 40.14
CA ARG A 293 -20.08 -15.08 40.88
C ARG A 293 -20.12 -15.81 42.22
N SER A 294 -21.25 -15.78 42.93
CA SER A 294 -21.43 -16.42 44.24
C SER A 294 -21.91 -17.87 44.15
N LEU A 295 -22.34 -18.37 42.98
CA LEU A 295 -22.71 -19.77 42.76
C LEU A 295 -21.67 -20.80 43.24
N PRO A 296 -20.35 -20.65 42.97
CA PRO A 296 -19.36 -21.58 43.51
C PRO A 296 -19.34 -21.59 45.04
N LEU A 297 -19.37 -20.42 45.68
CA LEU A 297 -19.43 -20.28 47.14
C LEU A 297 -20.72 -20.88 47.72
N ILE A 298 -21.87 -20.66 47.08
CA ILE A 298 -23.15 -21.24 47.49
C ILE A 298 -23.10 -22.76 47.38
N ARG A 299 -22.50 -23.31 46.32
CA ARG A 299 -22.32 -24.77 46.19
C ARG A 299 -21.40 -25.31 47.28
N GLU A 300 -20.29 -24.64 47.58
CA GLU A 300 -19.38 -25.02 48.66
C GLU A 300 -20.05 -24.98 50.04
N LEU A 301 -20.83 -23.93 50.34
CA LEU A 301 -21.59 -23.81 51.58
C LEU A 301 -22.71 -24.84 51.66
N ARG A 302 -23.38 -25.14 50.54
CA ARG A 302 -24.45 -26.12 50.48
C ARG A 302 -23.93 -27.56 50.66
N ILE A 303 -22.76 -27.88 50.10
CA ILE A 303 -22.05 -29.14 50.33
C ILE A 303 -21.67 -29.27 51.82
N LYS A 304 -21.26 -28.18 52.48
CA LYS A 304 -20.98 -28.18 53.93
C LYS A 304 -22.24 -28.37 54.79
N THR A 305 -23.40 -27.90 54.35
CA THR A 305 -24.67 -28.06 55.10
C THR A 305 -25.38 -29.39 54.83
N GLU A 306 -25.20 -29.98 53.64
CA GLU A 306 -25.88 -31.21 53.21
C GLU A 306 -25.04 -32.48 53.39
N ALA A 307 -23.85 -32.42 54.00
CA ALA A 307 -23.03 -33.60 54.27
C ALA A 307 -23.50 -34.35 55.54
N PRO A 308 -24.19 -35.50 55.44
CA PRO A 308 -24.29 -36.42 56.57
C PRO A 308 -22.90 -37.04 56.84
N GLN A 309 -22.52 -37.14 58.11
CA GLN A 309 -21.34 -37.90 58.53
C GLN A 309 -21.44 -39.33 58.00
N LYS A 310 -20.65 -39.68 56.97
CA LYS A 310 -20.50 -41.06 56.49
C LYS A 310 -19.07 -41.35 56.07
N ASP A 311 -18.60 -42.47 56.58
CA ASP A 311 -17.31 -43.17 56.52
C ASP A 311 -16.30 -42.80 55.39
N PRO A 312 -15.01 -42.55 55.74
CA PRO A 312 -14.01 -41.94 54.85
C PRO A 312 -13.45 -42.88 53.76
N ASN A 313 -13.81 -44.16 53.73
CA ASN A 313 -13.13 -45.14 52.87
C ASN A 313 -13.87 -45.44 51.54
N VAL A 314 -15.16 -45.10 51.43
CA VAL A 314 -15.94 -45.22 50.16
C VAL A 314 -15.93 -43.90 49.36
N GLU A 315 -15.51 -42.82 50.01
CA GLU A 315 -15.48 -41.47 49.44
C GLU A 315 -14.32 -41.24 48.46
N THR A 316 -13.15 -41.84 48.69
CA THR A 316 -11.97 -41.61 47.84
C THR A 316 -12.20 -42.07 46.40
N GLU A 317 -12.82 -43.23 46.19
CA GLU A 317 -13.13 -43.73 44.85
C GLU A 317 -14.24 -42.94 44.15
N LYS A 318 -15.28 -42.52 44.89
CA LYS A 318 -16.38 -41.72 44.34
C LYS A 318 -15.96 -40.28 44.03
N HIS A 319 -15.12 -39.68 44.86
CA HIS A 319 -14.55 -38.35 44.61
C HIS A 319 -13.54 -38.37 43.47
N LEU A 320 -12.77 -39.45 43.31
CA LEU A 320 -11.91 -39.67 42.14
C LEU A 320 -12.74 -39.83 40.85
N ALA A 321 -13.80 -40.64 40.87
CA ALA A 321 -14.71 -40.80 39.73
C ALA A 321 -15.40 -39.47 39.37
N ALA A 322 -15.93 -38.74 40.35
CA ALA A 322 -16.55 -37.44 40.14
C ALA A 322 -15.54 -36.37 39.65
N GLY A 323 -14.29 -36.44 40.12
CA GLY A 323 -13.20 -35.58 39.64
C GLY A 323 -12.83 -35.86 38.18
N ILE A 324 -12.77 -37.14 37.80
CA ILE A 324 -12.54 -37.58 36.42
C ILE A 324 -13.70 -37.14 35.52
N ASP A 325 -14.94 -37.24 35.98
CA ASP A 325 -16.13 -36.78 35.23
C ASP A 325 -16.19 -35.26 35.06
N LEU A 326 -15.76 -34.49 36.06
CA LEU A 326 -15.67 -33.04 35.95
C LEU A 326 -14.57 -32.60 34.98
N ILE A 327 -13.40 -33.26 35.04
CA ILE A 327 -12.28 -32.97 34.14
C ILE A 327 -12.64 -33.38 32.71
N SER A 328 -13.23 -34.57 32.53
CA SER A 328 -13.68 -35.04 31.21
C SER A 328 -14.78 -34.15 30.65
N GLY A 329 -15.75 -33.73 31.47
CA GLY A 329 -16.79 -32.77 31.09
C GLY A 329 -16.24 -31.39 30.72
N SER A 330 -15.23 -30.90 31.44
CA SER A 330 -14.54 -29.64 31.12
C SER A 330 -13.79 -29.71 29.80
N ILE A 331 -13.07 -30.82 29.55
CA ILE A 331 -12.35 -31.07 28.30
C ILE A 331 -13.36 -31.16 27.14
N ILE A 332 -14.45 -31.93 27.29
CA ILE A 332 -15.49 -32.07 26.27
C ILE A 332 -16.18 -30.73 26.00
N SER A 333 -16.46 -29.94 27.04
CA SER A 333 -17.05 -28.61 26.88
C SER A 333 -16.11 -27.66 26.12
N HIS A 334 -14.83 -27.65 26.46
CA HIS A 334 -13.83 -26.85 25.76
C HIS A 334 -13.63 -27.31 24.31
N THR A 335 -13.59 -28.60 24.04
CA THR A 335 -13.44 -29.12 22.67
C THR A 335 -14.68 -28.82 21.83
N LEU A 336 -15.88 -28.96 22.37
CA LEU A 336 -17.12 -28.57 21.67
C LEU A 336 -17.22 -27.07 21.43
N ALA A 337 -16.84 -26.24 22.41
CA ALA A 337 -16.79 -24.79 22.24
C ALA A 337 -15.75 -24.37 21.18
N PHE A 338 -14.58 -25.02 21.19
CA PHE A 338 -13.54 -24.82 20.18
C PHE A 338 -14.04 -25.23 18.79
N MET A 339 -14.64 -26.40 18.65
CA MET A 339 -15.21 -26.86 17.38
C MET A 339 -16.33 -25.95 16.89
N ALA A 340 -17.24 -25.51 17.77
CA ALA A 340 -18.30 -24.57 17.42
C ALA A 340 -17.75 -23.23 16.91
N LYS A 341 -16.73 -22.69 17.57
CA LYS A 341 -16.04 -21.47 17.14
C LYS A 341 -15.35 -21.66 15.78
N HIS A 342 -14.67 -22.79 15.58
CA HIS A 342 -14.04 -23.11 14.31
C HIS A 342 -15.05 -23.31 13.17
N MET A 343 -16.20 -23.91 13.44
CA MET A 343 -17.28 -24.05 12.46
C MET A 343 -17.85 -22.69 12.05
N LEU A 344 -18.01 -21.76 13.01
CA LEU A 344 -18.46 -20.40 12.74
C LEU A 344 -17.41 -19.63 11.91
N GLN A 345 -16.13 -19.73 12.29
CA GLN A 345 -15.02 -19.17 11.50
C GLN A 345 -14.95 -19.76 10.09
N GLN A 346 -15.22 -21.06 9.91
CA GLN A 346 -15.26 -21.66 8.57
C GLN A 346 -16.42 -21.12 7.72
N ARG A 347 -17.60 -20.88 8.32
CA ARG A 347 -18.72 -20.27 7.60
C ARG A 347 -18.42 -18.82 7.21
N GLU A 348 -17.86 -18.04 8.13
CA GLU A 348 -17.42 -16.67 7.85
C GLU A 348 -16.35 -16.64 6.76
N ASN A 349 -15.35 -17.52 6.82
CA ASN A 349 -14.32 -17.62 5.79
C ASN A 349 -14.90 -17.97 4.42
N LYS A 350 -15.87 -18.89 4.36
CA LYS A 350 -16.58 -19.21 3.10
C LYS A 350 -17.34 -17.99 2.57
N SER A 351 -18.08 -17.29 3.42
CA SER A 351 -18.79 -16.07 3.03
C SER A 351 -17.85 -14.98 2.50
N VAL A 352 -16.69 -14.79 3.13
CA VAL A 352 -15.67 -13.84 2.67
C VAL A 352 -15.07 -14.27 1.33
N ILE A 353 -14.81 -15.57 1.13
CA ILE A 353 -14.30 -16.11 -0.13
C ILE A 353 -15.32 -15.91 -1.25
N ASP A 354 -16.60 -16.16 -1.00
CA ASP A 354 -17.65 -16.01 -2.00
C ASP A 354 -17.86 -14.53 -2.38
N LEU A 355 -17.84 -13.63 -1.40
CA LEU A 355 -17.84 -12.18 -1.65
C LEU A 355 -16.60 -11.74 -2.46
N ALA A 356 -15.43 -12.30 -2.18
CA ALA A 356 -14.22 -12.01 -2.95
C ALA A 356 -14.30 -12.53 -4.40
N LYS A 357 -14.91 -13.72 -4.62
CA LYS A 357 -15.15 -14.24 -5.97
C LYS A 357 -16.11 -13.36 -6.75
N GLU A 358 -17.20 -12.92 -6.12
CA GLU A 358 -18.17 -12.02 -6.75
C GLU A 358 -17.51 -10.69 -7.15
N ALA A 359 -16.72 -10.09 -6.25
CA ALA A 359 -15.96 -8.87 -6.54
C ALA A 359 -14.94 -9.05 -7.67
N LEU A 360 -14.28 -10.22 -7.76
CA LEU A 360 -13.37 -10.54 -8.85
C LEU A 360 -14.13 -10.71 -10.17
N SER A 361 -15.27 -11.41 -10.19
CA SER A 361 -16.11 -11.56 -11.37
C SER A 361 -16.62 -10.21 -11.88
N GLU A 362 -17.08 -9.33 -10.99
CA GLU A 362 -17.46 -7.97 -11.38
C GLU A 362 -16.28 -7.16 -11.93
N ARG A 363 -15.10 -7.29 -11.32
CA ARG A 363 -13.90 -6.61 -11.81
C ARG A 363 -13.53 -7.11 -13.20
N SER A 364 -13.50 -8.42 -13.44
CA SER A 364 -13.23 -9.00 -14.76
C SER A 364 -14.26 -8.52 -15.78
N ARG A 365 -15.56 -8.49 -15.43
CA ARG A 365 -16.61 -7.96 -16.31
C ARG A 365 -16.37 -6.50 -16.68
N ARG A 366 -16.03 -5.64 -15.69
CA ARG A 366 -15.70 -4.23 -15.94
C ARG A 366 -14.42 -4.07 -16.76
N GLU A 367 -13.40 -4.88 -16.54
CA GLU A 367 -12.16 -4.86 -17.33
C GLU A 367 -12.43 -5.31 -18.78
N GLU A 368 -13.31 -6.28 -19.01
CA GLU A 368 -13.75 -6.69 -20.34
C GLU A 368 -14.55 -5.58 -21.04
N GLU A 369 -15.54 -4.98 -20.38
CA GLU A 369 -16.31 -3.83 -20.85
C GLU A 369 -15.38 -2.64 -21.18
N GLU A 370 -14.43 -2.32 -20.31
CA GLU A 370 -13.47 -1.24 -20.56
C GLU A 370 -12.49 -1.61 -21.70
N SER A 371 -12.06 -2.87 -21.79
CA SER A 371 -11.17 -3.33 -22.86
C SER A 371 -11.87 -3.29 -24.23
N THR A 372 -13.15 -3.63 -24.30
CA THR A 372 -13.95 -3.57 -25.53
C THR A 372 -14.16 -2.10 -25.95
N ARG A 373 -14.44 -1.22 -24.98
CA ARG A 373 -14.52 0.22 -25.22
C ARG A 373 -13.19 0.83 -25.67
N ARG A 374 -12.08 0.50 -25.03
CA ARG A 374 -10.74 0.98 -25.44
C ARG A 374 -10.36 0.47 -26.83
N LYS A 375 -10.74 -0.76 -27.19
CA LYS A 375 -10.53 -1.30 -28.54
C LYS A 375 -11.35 -0.55 -29.59
N SER A 376 -12.61 -0.24 -29.31
CA SER A 376 -13.44 0.53 -30.24
C SER A 376 -12.94 1.98 -30.38
N GLU A 377 -12.57 2.62 -29.27
CA GLU A 377 -11.96 3.96 -29.28
C GLU A 377 -10.63 3.98 -30.04
N SER A 378 -9.75 2.98 -29.84
CA SER A 378 -8.49 2.86 -30.59
C SER A 378 -8.72 2.62 -32.08
N ALA A 379 -9.73 1.84 -32.45
CA ALA A 379 -10.09 1.62 -33.85
C ALA A 379 -10.59 2.92 -34.51
N VAL A 380 -11.37 3.73 -33.80
CA VAL A 380 -11.80 5.06 -34.26
C VAL A 380 -10.59 5.99 -34.39
N PHE A 381 -9.71 6.02 -33.39
CA PHE A 381 -8.49 6.83 -33.43
C PHE A 381 -7.59 6.46 -34.61
N ASN A 382 -7.36 5.17 -34.86
CA ASN A 382 -6.56 4.71 -36.00
C ASN A 382 -7.17 5.11 -37.36
N LYS A 383 -8.51 5.07 -37.48
CA LYS A 383 -9.20 5.55 -38.68
C LYS A 383 -9.02 7.06 -38.87
N LEU A 384 -9.13 7.84 -37.80
CA LEU A 384 -8.89 9.28 -37.83
C LEU A 384 -7.43 9.58 -38.19
N ASP A 385 -6.47 8.87 -37.60
CA ASP A 385 -5.04 9.05 -37.86
C ASP A 385 -4.71 8.77 -39.33
N GLN A 386 -5.25 7.68 -39.90
CA GLN A 386 -5.15 7.39 -41.33
C GLN A 386 -5.75 8.50 -42.19
N ALA A 387 -6.94 8.99 -41.85
CA ALA A 387 -7.58 10.09 -42.58
C ALA A 387 -6.74 11.38 -42.51
N THR A 388 -6.18 11.71 -41.34
CA THR A 388 -5.29 12.87 -41.19
C THR A 388 -3.99 12.69 -41.97
N GLY A 389 -3.42 11.49 -41.98
CA GLY A 389 -2.25 11.16 -42.80
C GLY A 389 -2.51 11.32 -44.30
N MET A 390 -3.69 10.90 -44.78
CA MET A 390 -4.11 11.11 -46.16
C MET A 390 -4.27 12.60 -46.48
N ILE A 391 -4.90 13.38 -45.60
CA ILE A 391 -5.08 14.84 -45.76
C ILE A 391 -3.72 15.54 -45.83
N VAL A 392 -2.79 15.22 -44.91
CA VAL A 392 -1.44 15.77 -44.91
C VAL A 392 -0.68 15.37 -46.18
N GLY A 393 -0.81 14.11 -46.63
CA GLY A 393 -0.20 13.65 -47.87
C GLY A 393 -0.74 14.40 -49.10
N VAL A 394 -2.04 14.63 -49.18
CA VAL A 394 -2.65 15.45 -50.24
C VAL A 394 -2.11 16.88 -50.17
N HIS A 395 -2.07 17.50 -48.98
CA HIS A 395 -1.54 18.85 -48.82
C HIS A 395 -0.07 18.96 -49.22
N GLN A 396 0.77 18.01 -48.80
CA GLN A 396 2.18 17.99 -49.20
C GLN A 396 2.31 17.85 -50.71
N ASN A 397 1.59 16.90 -51.33
CA ASN A 397 1.60 16.74 -52.78
C ASN A 397 1.10 17.99 -53.52
N THR A 398 0.10 18.70 -52.97
CA THR A 398 -0.38 19.97 -53.56
C THR A 398 0.66 21.08 -53.45
N VAL A 399 1.38 21.15 -52.32
CA VAL A 399 2.47 22.12 -52.12
C VAL A 399 3.63 21.80 -53.07
N ASP A 400 4.03 20.53 -53.15
CA ASP A 400 5.12 20.09 -54.04
C ASP A 400 4.76 20.34 -55.49
N SER A 401 3.54 20.00 -55.92
CA SER A 401 3.06 20.31 -57.27
C SER A 401 2.98 21.81 -57.55
N PHE A 402 2.59 22.62 -56.56
CA PHE A 402 2.58 24.08 -56.71
C PHE A 402 4.00 24.65 -56.84
N ILE A 403 4.94 24.16 -56.02
CA ILE A 403 6.35 24.56 -56.09
C ILE A 403 6.97 24.12 -57.40
N ASP A 404 6.71 22.89 -57.85
CA ASP A 404 7.19 22.40 -59.14
C ASP A 404 6.65 23.25 -60.27
N ASN A 405 5.35 23.57 -60.29
CA ASN A 405 4.78 24.46 -61.31
C ASN A 405 5.38 25.87 -61.27
N LEU A 406 5.62 26.42 -60.08
CA LEU A 406 6.26 27.73 -59.93
C LEU A 406 7.71 27.69 -60.45
N LEU A 407 8.45 26.63 -60.12
CA LEU A 407 9.82 26.43 -60.57
C LEU A 407 9.88 26.20 -62.08
N THR A 408 9.00 25.40 -62.67
CA THR A 408 8.95 25.22 -64.13
C THR A 408 8.62 26.52 -64.82
N ASN A 409 7.65 27.30 -64.32
CA ASN A 409 7.33 28.61 -64.90
C ASN A 409 8.50 29.59 -64.80
N ALA A 410 9.20 29.63 -63.66
CA ALA A 410 10.37 30.48 -63.48
C ALA A 410 11.56 30.04 -64.38
N VAL A 411 11.75 28.73 -64.56
CA VAL A 411 12.77 28.19 -65.47
C VAL A 411 12.41 28.49 -66.92
N ASP A 412 11.14 28.39 -67.30
CA ASP A 412 10.67 28.71 -68.65
C ASP A 412 10.82 30.21 -68.95
N GLU A 413 10.51 31.09 -67.99
CA GLU A 413 10.74 32.54 -68.11
C GLU A 413 12.24 32.87 -68.24
N LEU A 414 13.08 32.28 -67.39
CA LEU A 414 14.54 32.46 -67.47
C LEU A 414 15.12 31.88 -68.77
N ALA A 415 14.61 30.75 -69.24
CA ALA A 415 15.01 30.16 -70.51
C ALA A 415 14.58 31.05 -71.69
N HIS A 416 13.40 31.68 -71.61
CA HIS A 416 12.95 32.64 -72.61
C HIS A 416 13.85 33.89 -72.64
N ASP A 417 14.20 34.44 -71.48
CA ASP A 417 15.13 35.59 -71.36
C ASP A 417 16.54 35.23 -71.82
N SER A 418 17.03 34.04 -71.48
CA SER A 418 18.34 33.55 -71.93
C SER A 418 18.37 33.30 -73.44
N ALA A 419 17.27 32.81 -74.01
CA ALA A 419 17.14 32.65 -75.46
C ALA A 419 17.03 34.01 -76.16
N SER A 420 16.28 34.97 -75.62
CA SER A 420 16.12 36.30 -76.22
C SER A 420 17.43 37.09 -76.20
N THR A 421 18.20 37.02 -75.11
CA THR A 421 19.55 37.62 -75.02
C THR A 421 20.53 36.94 -75.98
N ALA A 422 20.52 35.60 -76.07
CA ALA A 422 21.37 34.88 -77.02
C ALA A 422 21.01 35.18 -78.49
N ILE A 423 19.74 35.40 -78.81
CA ILE A 423 19.29 35.84 -80.14
C ILE A 423 19.79 37.26 -80.43
N GLN A 424 19.68 38.21 -79.48
CA GLN A 424 20.25 39.55 -79.65
C GLN A 424 21.77 39.52 -79.89
N ASP A 425 22.51 38.67 -79.16
CA ASP A 425 23.95 38.48 -79.33
C ASP A 425 24.32 37.82 -80.67
N GLN A 426 23.45 36.93 -81.19
CA GLN A 426 23.60 36.30 -82.51
C GLN A 426 23.24 37.25 -83.65
N ASP A 427 22.19 38.07 -83.51
CA ASP A 427 21.84 39.12 -84.49
C ASP A 427 22.95 40.16 -84.64
N GLY A 428 23.70 40.43 -83.56
CA GLY A 428 24.94 41.23 -83.61
C GLY A 428 26.10 40.58 -84.39
N LYS A 429 26.06 39.25 -84.61
CA LYS A 429 27.10 38.46 -85.31
C LYS A 429 26.69 37.94 -86.70
N VAL A 430 25.43 38.04 -87.11
CA VAL A 430 24.95 37.67 -88.47
C VAL A 430 25.27 38.74 -89.53
N GLY A 431 26.01 39.80 -89.16
CA GLY A 431 26.65 40.69 -90.12
C GLY A 431 27.94 40.10 -90.71
N LYS A 432 27.82 39.46 -91.89
CA LYS A 432 28.88 39.05 -92.85
C LYS A 432 29.57 37.68 -92.63
N THR A 433 29.05 36.62 -93.26
CA THR A 433 29.86 35.70 -94.08
C THR A 433 29.00 35.00 -95.14
N SER A 434 29.47 35.05 -96.38
CA SER A 434 28.80 34.69 -97.63
C SER A 434 28.59 33.18 -97.88
N GLY A 435 27.48 32.84 -98.56
CA GLY A 435 27.55 32.30 -99.92
C GLY A 435 27.53 30.79 -100.17
N GLU A 436 28.23 29.94 -99.42
CA GLU A 436 28.51 28.57 -99.91
C GLU A 436 28.43 27.50 -98.82
N ASN A 437 27.29 27.29 -98.15
CA ASN A 437 27.12 26.11 -97.26
C ASN A 437 25.67 25.66 -97.01
N ASN A 438 24.71 25.94 -97.91
CA ASN A 438 23.29 25.64 -97.66
C ASN A 438 23.01 24.15 -97.40
N ARG A 439 23.76 23.22 -98.01
CA ARG A 439 23.57 21.77 -97.79
C ARG A 439 24.13 21.31 -96.44
N ALA A 440 25.25 21.88 -96.02
CA ALA A 440 25.85 21.62 -94.70
C ALA A 440 24.95 22.20 -93.60
N ILE A 441 24.46 23.43 -93.77
CA ILE A 441 23.52 24.10 -92.86
C ILE A 441 22.22 23.29 -92.74
N VAL A 442 21.66 22.80 -93.86
CA VAL A 442 20.46 21.94 -93.81
C VAL A 442 20.75 20.61 -93.10
N SER A 443 21.92 19.99 -93.33
CA SER A 443 22.29 18.76 -92.63
C SER A 443 22.52 18.96 -91.14
N ASP A 444 23.08 20.10 -90.73
CA ASP A 444 23.27 20.49 -89.33
C ASP A 444 21.96 20.90 -88.67
N LEU A 445 21.05 21.55 -89.40
CA LEU A 445 19.70 21.84 -88.92
C LEU A 445 18.89 20.55 -88.73
N VAL A 446 19.03 19.60 -89.65
CA VAL A 446 18.35 18.30 -89.55
C VAL A 446 18.94 17.46 -88.41
N ARG A 447 20.26 17.45 -88.24
CA ARG A 447 20.93 16.75 -87.13
C ARG A 447 20.75 17.43 -85.77
N GLY A 448 20.72 18.76 -85.74
CA GLY A 448 20.63 19.55 -84.51
C GLY A 448 19.19 19.73 -84.02
N PHE A 449 18.23 19.95 -84.91
CA PHE A 449 16.84 20.23 -84.52
C PHE A 449 15.88 19.09 -84.82
N LEU A 450 15.84 18.56 -86.04
CA LEU A 450 14.81 17.58 -86.43
C LEU A 450 15.00 16.21 -85.79
N ILE A 451 16.22 15.65 -85.82
CA ILE A 451 16.47 14.32 -85.25
C ILE A 451 16.24 14.30 -83.73
N PRO A 452 16.78 15.25 -82.94
CA PRO A 452 16.54 15.27 -81.50
C PRO A 452 15.08 15.52 -81.14
N GLU A 453 14.36 16.34 -81.90
CA GLU A 453 12.95 16.61 -81.63
C GLU A 453 12.06 15.40 -81.97
N VAL A 454 12.35 14.69 -83.05
CA VAL A 454 11.70 13.42 -83.39
C VAL A 454 12.01 12.34 -82.35
N GLU A 455 13.23 12.29 -81.82
CA GLU A 455 13.59 11.38 -80.73
C GLU A 455 12.87 11.73 -79.41
N ARG A 456 12.75 13.02 -79.08
CA ARG A 456 11.97 13.50 -77.93
C ARG A 456 10.50 13.13 -78.08
N GLN A 457 9.90 13.38 -79.24
CA GLN A 457 8.51 12.97 -79.53
C GLN A 457 8.33 11.46 -79.45
N ARG A 458 9.27 10.67 -79.97
CA ARG A 458 9.22 9.19 -79.83
C ARG A 458 9.30 8.74 -78.38
N LYS A 459 10.19 9.34 -77.57
CA LYS A 459 10.31 9.03 -76.14
C LYS A 459 9.03 9.42 -75.39
N LYS A 460 8.47 10.60 -75.67
CA LYS A 460 7.21 11.06 -75.09
C LYS A 460 6.06 10.11 -75.42
N ASN A 461 5.86 9.79 -76.70
CA ASN A 461 4.83 8.82 -77.12
C ASN A 461 5.05 7.42 -76.51
N ALA A 462 6.30 7.00 -76.31
CA ALA A 462 6.60 5.72 -75.66
C ALA A 462 6.31 5.72 -74.15
N LEU A 463 6.50 6.86 -73.47
CA LEU A 463 6.10 7.06 -72.07
C LEU A 463 4.58 7.12 -71.95
N ASP A 464 3.92 7.93 -72.79
CA ASP A 464 2.44 8.03 -72.81
C ASP A 464 1.79 6.66 -73.05
N MET A 465 2.37 5.82 -73.93
CA MET A 465 1.90 4.45 -74.15
C MET A 465 2.12 3.52 -72.96
N LYS A 466 3.17 3.73 -72.16
CA LYS A 466 3.38 2.99 -70.90
C LYS A 466 2.39 3.46 -69.83
N ASP A 467 2.22 4.77 -69.69
CA ASP A 467 1.32 5.38 -68.72
C ASP A 467 -0.14 5.04 -69.02
N SER A 468 -0.52 4.98 -70.30
CA SER A 468 -1.85 4.50 -70.73
C SER A 468 -2.11 3.05 -70.30
N ARG A 469 -1.09 2.18 -70.28
CA ARG A 469 -1.24 0.80 -69.78
C ARG A 469 -1.41 0.75 -68.27
N TYR A 470 -0.64 1.54 -67.52
CA TYR A 470 -0.75 1.59 -66.07
C TYR A 470 -2.07 2.21 -65.61
N THR A 471 -2.52 3.29 -66.25
CA THR A 471 -3.82 3.92 -65.98
C THR A 471 -4.98 2.98 -66.32
N ARG A 472 -4.92 2.24 -67.43
CA ARG A 472 -5.92 1.22 -67.78
C ARG A 472 -5.94 0.07 -66.77
N ALA A 473 -4.77 -0.44 -66.35
CA ALA A 473 -4.68 -1.48 -65.32
C ALA A 473 -5.21 -1.01 -63.96
N ALA A 474 -4.95 0.25 -63.58
CA ALA A 474 -5.51 0.85 -62.38
C ALA A 474 -7.03 0.98 -62.45
N HIS A 475 -7.57 1.43 -63.59
CA HIS A 475 -9.02 1.46 -63.81
C HIS A 475 -9.65 0.05 -63.76
N ASP A 476 -9.03 -0.95 -64.40
CA ASP A 476 -9.52 -2.33 -64.37
C ASP A 476 -9.52 -2.89 -62.93
N ALA A 477 -8.46 -2.64 -62.15
CA ALA A 477 -8.36 -3.04 -60.75
C ALA A 477 -9.41 -2.33 -59.86
N MET A 478 -9.68 -1.03 -60.10
CA MET A 478 -10.75 -0.33 -59.39
C MET A 478 -12.13 -0.88 -59.74
N VAL A 479 -12.38 -1.20 -61.01
CA VAL A 479 -13.64 -1.82 -61.44
C VAL A 479 -13.82 -3.20 -60.81
N ASP A 480 -12.76 -4.01 -60.75
CA ASP A 480 -12.83 -5.34 -60.15
C ASP A 480 -13.03 -5.30 -58.64
N THR A 481 -12.36 -4.40 -57.92
CA THR A 481 -12.61 -4.18 -56.48
C THR A 481 -14.04 -3.69 -56.21
N VAL A 482 -14.59 -2.81 -57.05
CA VAL A 482 -15.99 -2.37 -56.94
C VAL A 482 -16.95 -3.54 -57.18
N LYS A 483 -16.67 -4.42 -58.15
CA LYS A 483 -17.47 -5.65 -58.37
C LYS A 483 -17.38 -6.61 -57.18
N GLU A 484 -16.19 -6.81 -56.61
CA GLU A 484 -16.00 -7.64 -55.42
C GLU A 484 -16.79 -7.09 -54.23
N ILE A 485 -16.70 -5.78 -53.97
CA ILE A 485 -17.48 -5.11 -52.92
C ILE A 485 -18.98 -5.25 -53.17
N HIS A 486 -19.43 -5.07 -54.42
CA HIS A 486 -20.83 -5.26 -54.78
C HIS A 486 -21.28 -6.71 -54.54
N SER A 487 -20.46 -7.71 -54.92
CA SER A 487 -20.76 -9.12 -54.68
C SER A 487 -20.80 -9.48 -53.19
N ALA A 488 -19.90 -8.92 -52.39
CA ALA A 488 -19.86 -9.11 -50.94
C ALA A 488 -21.06 -8.46 -50.24
N LEU A 489 -21.52 -7.30 -50.73
CA LEU A 489 -22.75 -6.65 -50.26
C LEU A 489 -23.99 -7.47 -50.60
N VAL A 490 -24.06 -8.05 -51.80
CA VAL A 490 -25.18 -8.92 -52.21
C VAL A 490 -25.21 -10.24 -51.42
N GLN A 491 -24.07 -10.77 -50.99
CA GLN A 491 -24.01 -11.97 -50.13
C GLN A 491 -24.32 -11.69 -48.65
N ALA A 492 -24.19 -10.43 -48.20
CA ALA A 492 -24.44 -10.02 -46.83
C ALA A 492 -25.90 -9.62 -46.55
N ILE A 493 -26.71 -9.44 -47.61
CA ILE A 493 -28.17 -9.28 -47.58
C ILE A 493 -28.80 -10.65 -47.81
#